data_AF-A0A846DZ25-F1
#
_entry.id   AF-A0A846DZ25-F1
#
_cell.length_a   1.000
_cell.length_b   1.000
_cell.length_c   1.000
_cell.angle_alpha   90.00
_cell.angle_beta   90.00
_cell.angle_gamma   90.00
#
_symmetry.space_group_name_H-M   'P 1'
#
loop_
_entity.id
_entity.type
_entity.pdbx_description
1 polymer ?
#
loop_
_entity_poly.entity_id
_entity_poly.type
_entity_poly.pdbx_seq_one_letter_code
_entity_poly.pdbx_strand_id
1 'polypeptide(L)'
;MLYTSKNHQSCTLLLLIGLKGSGKTWIGSVLEKHLAIQFLKIEPLFLELLCKKPVSTGIDLEKKGFQIVLDRLDELAQNHKILCIESTGTAHTFPELLKTLQQ
;
A
#
# COMPACT_ATOMS: atom_id res chain seq x y z
N MET A 1 -7.92 14.62 -2.08
CA MET A 1 -7.46 14.41 -3.47
C MET A 1 -8.38 13.36 -4.07
N LEU A 2 -9.02 13.62 -5.20
CA LEU A 2 -9.82 12.60 -5.89
C LEU A 2 -8.83 11.71 -6.63
N TYR A 3 -8.62 10.49 -6.12
CA TYR A 3 -7.88 9.46 -6.82
C TYR A 3 -8.82 8.80 -7.83
N THR A 4 -8.29 8.47 -9.01
CA THR A 4 -9.01 7.69 -10.00
C THR A 4 -8.05 6.61 -10.46
N SER A 5 -8.43 5.35 -10.25
CA SER A 5 -7.63 4.23 -10.72
C SER A 5 -7.52 4.29 -12.24
N LYS A 6 -6.30 4.08 -12.74
CA LYS A 6 -6.01 3.93 -14.17
C LYS A 6 -6.23 2.50 -14.66
N ASN A 7 -6.56 1.58 -13.76
CA ASN A 7 -6.84 0.19 -14.09
C ASN A 7 -8.34 -0.02 -14.33
N HIS A 8 -8.69 -0.75 -15.39
CA HIS A 8 -10.07 -1.13 -15.70
C HIS A 8 -10.34 -2.63 -15.48
N GLN A 9 -9.34 -3.37 -15.01
CA GLN A 9 -9.45 -4.80 -14.73
C GLN A 9 -9.79 -5.06 -13.26
N SER A 10 -10.68 -6.03 -13.01
CA SER A 10 -11.03 -6.43 -11.64
C SER A 10 -9.83 -7.06 -10.93
N CYS A 11 -9.51 -6.53 -9.74
CA CYS A 11 -8.41 -6.97 -8.88
C CYS A 11 -8.90 -7.12 -7.44
N THR A 12 -8.54 -8.21 -6.77
CA THR A 12 -8.79 -8.40 -5.34
C THR A 12 -7.63 -7.83 -4.53
N LEU A 13 -7.90 -6.94 -3.58
CA LEU A 13 -6.90 -6.41 -2.66
C LEU A 13 -7.10 -6.99 -1.26
N LEU A 14 -6.09 -7.70 -0.76
CA LEU A 14 -6.02 -8.19 0.61
C LEU A 14 -5.25 -7.17 1.47
N LEU A 15 -5.90 -6.64 2.51
CA LEU A 15 -5.26 -5.71 3.44
C LEU A 15 -5.01 -6.39 4.78
N LEU A 16 -3.74 -6.56 5.14
CA LEU A 16 -3.33 -7.07 6.45
C LEU A 16 -3.34 -5.94 7.48
N ILE A 17 -4.21 -6.04 8.49
CA ILE A 17 -4.33 -5.06 9.56
C ILE A 17 -3.88 -5.68 10.88
N GLY A 18 -3.07 -4.93 11.63
CA GLY A 18 -2.57 -5.37 12.93
C GLY A 18 -1.48 -4.45 13.47
N LEU A 19 -1.17 -4.58 14.75
CA LEU A 19 -0.13 -3.78 15.42
C LEU A 19 1.27 -4.06 14.84
N LYS A 20 2.23 -3.14 15.10
CA LYS A 20 3.64 -3.41 14.80
C LYS A 20 4.08 -4.68 15.53
N GLY A 21 4.80 -5.56 14.83
CA GLY A 21 5.22 -6.85 15.37
C GLY A 21 4.18 -7.99 15.27
N SER A 22 2.95 -7.73 14.78
CA SER A 22 1.93 -8.78 14.63
C SER A 22 2.18 -9.78 13.47
N GLY A 23 3.35 -9.72 12.81
CA GLY A 23 3.71 -10.64 11.73
C GLY A 23 3.14 -10.34 10.35
N LYS A 24 2.53 -9.18 10.10
CA LYS A 24 1.94 -8.83 8.77
C LYS A 24 2.91 -9.04 7.61
N THR A 25 4.13 -8.52 7.72
CA THR A 25 5.15 -8.66 6.67
C THR A 25 5.54 -10.12 6.45
N TRP A 26 5.58 -10.92 7.53
CA TRP A 26 5.85 -12.36 7.44
C TRP A 26 4.71 -13.08 6.74
N ILE A 27 3.46 -12.84 7.15
CA ILE A 27 2.26 -13.41 6.51
C ILE A 27 2.22 -13.03 5.03
N GLY A 28 2.38 -11.76 4.69
CA GLY A 28 2.40 -11.28 3.29
C GLY A 28 3.49 -11.97 2.45
N SER A 29 4.69 -12.16 3.02
CA SER A 29 5.77 -12.88 2.33
C SER A 29 5.47 -14.37 2.14
N VAL A 30 4.78 -15.01 3.09
CA VAL A 30 4.31 -16.40 2.95
C VAL A 30 3.22 -16.51 1.88
N LEU A 31 2.27 -15.58 1.86
CA LEU A 31 1.23 -15.51 0.82
C LEU A 31 1.85 -15.36 -0.57
N GLU A 32 2.81 -14.45 -0.73
CA GLU A 32 3.50 -14.24 -2.01
C GLU A 32 4.30 -15.46 -2.48
N LYS A 33 4.99 -16.13 -1.54
CA LYS A 33 5.81 -17.30 -1.87
C LYS A 33 4.98 -18.51 -2.28
N HIS A 34 3.82 -18.70 -1.67
CA HIS A 34 3.06 -19.95 -1.77
C HIS A 34 1.75 -19.84 -2.55
N LEU A 35 1.27 -18.63 -2.81
CA LEU A 35 0.03 -18.36 -3.54
C LEU A 35 0.33 -17.39 -4.69
N ALA A 36 -0.53 -17.38 -5.71
CA ALA A 36 -0.44 -16.42 -6.83
C ALA A 36 -0.91 -15.01 -6.41
N ILE A 37 -0.36 -14.49 -5.32
CA ILE A 37 -0.68 -13.20 -4.70
C ILE A 37 0.57 -12.34 -4.75
N GLN A 38 0.47 -11.14 -5.31
CA GLN A 38 1.58 -10.19 -5.29
C GLN A 38 1.54 -9.37 -4.00
N PHE A 39 2.57 -9.47 -3.15
CA PHE A 39 2.64 -8.72 -1.91
C PHE A 39 3.45 -7.44 -2.08
N LEU A 40 2.85 -6.30 -1.76
CA LEU A 40 3.51 -4.99 -1.77
C LEU A 40 3.80 -4.55 -0.32
N LYS A 41 5.08 -4.50 0.01
CA LYS A 41 5.58 -3.93 1.27
C LYS A 41 5.50 -2.41 1.20
N ILE A 42 4.73 -1.79 2.10
CA ILE A 42 4.52 -0.34 2.09
C ILE A 42 5.71 0.40 2.72
N GLU A 43 6.29 -0.14 3.81
CA GLU A 43 7.36 0.55 4.55
C GLU A 43 8.57 0.96 3.67
N PRO A 44 9.10 0.11 2.78
CA PRO A 44 10.17 0.51 1.86
C PRO A 44 9.84 1.71 0.98
N LEU A 45 8.59 1.84 0.51
CA LEU A 45 8.17 2.98 -0.32
C LEU A 45 8.25 4.31 0.45
N PHE A 46 7.89 4.28 1.74
CA PHE A 46 7.99 5.43 2.63
C PHE A 46 9.44 5.77 2.98
N LEU A 47 10.28 4.76 3.23
CA LEU A 47 11.71 4.96 3.47
C LEU A 47 12.40 5.58 2.25
N GLU A 48 12.10 5.11 1.04
CA GLU A 48 12.60 5.72 -0.19
C GLU A 48 12.16 7.18 -0.34
N LEU A 49 10.90 7.49 -0.01
CA LEU A 49 10.38 8.85 -0.06
C LEU A 49 11.10 9.77 0.94
N LEU A 50 11.33 9.30 2.17
CA LEU A 50 12.08 10.01 3.20
C LEU A 50 13.52 10.32 2.76
N CYS A 51 14.21 9.34 2.17
CA CYS A 51 15.56 9.54 1.65
C CYS A 51 15.60 10.57 0.51
N LYS A 52 14.60 10.58 -0.36
CA LYS A 52 14.53 11.51 -1.51
C LYS A 52 14.06 12.92 -1.14
N LYS A 53 13.26 13.07 -0.08
CA LYS A 53 12.67 14.36 0.33
C LYS A 53 12.67 14.50 1.86
N PRO A 54 13.83 14.78 2.47
CA PRO A 54 13.95 14.89 3.93
C PRO A 54 13.17 16.07 4.54
N VAL A 55 12.69 17.02 3.73
CA VAL A 55 11.98 18.23 4.19
C VAL A 55 10.47 17.99 4.39
N SER A 56 9.91 16.94 3.79
CA SER A 56 8.48 16.61 3.98
C SER A 56 8.27 15.88 5.32
N THR A 57 7.50 16.47 6.23
CA THR A 57 7.21 15.91 7.55
C THR A 57 5.71 15.76 7.80
N GLY A 58 5.32 14.81 8.65
CA GLY A 58 3.94 14.62 9.09
C GLY A 58 2.97 14.31 7.94
N ILE A 59 1.81 14.96 7.94
CA ILE A 59 0.68 14.65 7.04
C ILE A 59 1.03 14.77 5.55
N ASP A 60 1.90 15.72 5.16
CA ASP A 60 2.28 15.89 3.74
C ASP A 60 3.13 14.71 3.23
N LEU A 61 4.02 14.20 4.07
CA LEU A 61 4.76 12.97 3.77
C LEU A 61 3.81 11.79 3.64
N GLU A 62 2.84 11.66 4.55
CA GLU A 62 1.85 10.58 4.52
C GLU A 62 1.01 10.60 3.23
N LYS A 63 0.53 11.78 2.82
CA LYS A 63 -0.25 11.95 1.58
C LYS A 63 0.57 11.55 0.35
N LYS A 64 1.83 11.99 0.26
CA LYS A 64 2.73 11.64 -0.85
C LYS A 64 3.06 10.15 -0.85
N GLY A 65 3.33 9.58 0.31
CA GLY A 65 3.59 8.15 0.46
C GLY A 65 2.38 7.32 0.02
N PHE A 66 1.17 7.72 0.39
CA PHE A 66 -0.04 7.04 -0.05
C PHE A 66 -0.34 7.21 -1.54
N GLN A 67 -0.04 8.37 -2.13
CA GLN A 67 -0.13 8.49 -3.58
C GLN A 67 0.80 7.50 -4.29
N ILE A 68 2.03 7.33 -3.80
CA ILE A 68 2.98 6.34 -4.34
C ILE A 68 2.45 4.91 -4.17
N VAL A 69 1.87 4.58 -3.00
CA VAL A 69 1.26 3.27 -2.77
C VAL A 69 0.14 3.01 -3.79
N LEU A 70 -0.76 3.98 -3.99
CA LEU A 70 -1.87 3.86 -4.93
C LEU A 70 -1.36 3.69 -6.37
N ASP A 71 -0.40 4.49 -6.81
CA ASP A 71 0.19 4.38 -8.14
C ASP A 71 0.83 3.00 -8.36
N ARG A 72 1.52 2.47 -7.34
CA ARG A 72 2.10 1.11 -7.39
C ARG A 72 1.05 0.01 -7.40
N LEU A 73 -0.05 0.17 -6.68
CA LEU A 73 -1.16 -0.78 -6.72
C LEU A 73 -1.80 -0.81 -8.11
N ASP A 74 -2.00 0.35 -8.75
CA ASP A 74 -2.51 0.43 -10.12
C ASP A 74 -1.57 -0.28 -11.11
N GLU A 75 -0.26 -0.05 -11.01
CA GLU A 75 0.74 -0.73 -11.86
C GLU A 75 0.70 -2.25 -11.69
N LEU A 76 0.68 -2.74 -10.44
CA LEU A 76 0.66 -4.18 -10.17
C LEU A 76 -0.67 -4.82 -10.59
N ALA A 77 -1.79 -4.12 -10.43
CA ALA A 77 -3.11 -4.63 -10.78
C ALA A 77 -3.32 -4.84 -12.30
N GLN A 78 -2.43 -4.30 -13.14
CA GLN A 78 -2.42 -4.60 -14.59
C GLN A 78 -1.97 -6.04 -14.88
N ASN A 79 -1.12 -6.61 -14.03
CA ASN A 79 -0.49 -7.91 -14.27
C ASN A 79 -0.89 -8.99 -13.24
N HIS A 80 -1.45 -8.58 -12.11
CA HIS A 80 -1.81 -9.47 -11.01
C HIS A 80 -3.29 -9.33 -10.64
N LYS A 81 -3.98 -10.47 -10.50
CA LYS A 81 -5.40 -10.51 -10.14
C LYS A 81 -5.67 -10.36 -8.63
N ILE A 82 -4.67 -10.68 -7.81
CA ILE A 82 -4.76 -10.62 -6.35
C ILE A 82 -3.51 -9.93 -5.83
N LEU A 83 -3.72 -8.82 -5.14
CA LEU A 83 -2.68 -8.05 -4.48
C LEU A 83 -2.85 -8.19 -2.96
N CYS A 84 -1.75 -8.03 -2.24
CA CYS A 84 -1.75 -7.93 -0.80
C CYS A 84 -0.90 -6.74 -0.34
N ILE A 85 -1.39 -6.00 0.64
CA ILE A 85 -0.64 -4.94 1.32
C ILE A 85 -0.75 -5.08 2.83
N GLU A 86 0.18 -4.48 3.54
CA GLU A 86 0.12 -4.34 5.00
C GLU A 86 -0.24 -2.91 5.41
N SER A 87 -1.02 -2.76 6.49
CA SER A 87 -1.28 -1.45 7.09
C SER A 87 0.00 -0.88 7.71
N THR A 88 0.35 0.36 7.41
CA THR A 88 1.35 1.12 8.18
C THR A 88 0.71 1.62 9.47
N GLY A 89 1.33 1.33 10.61
CA GLY A 89 0.65 1.26 11.91
C GLY A 89 0.12 2.57 12.52
N THR A 90 0.26 3.74 11.90
CA THR A 90 -0.01 5.02 12.60
C THR A 90 -0.34 6.21 11.68
N ALA A 91 -0.56 6.02 10.38
CA ALA A 91 -0.81 7.16 9.49
C ALA A 91 -2.19 7.78 9.75
N HIS A 92 -2.23 9.08 10.01
CA HIS A 92 -3.49 9.84 10.20
C HIS A 92 -4.40 9.74 8.96
N THR A 93 -3.81 9.52 7.80
CA THR A 93 -4.47 9.41 6.51
C THR A 93 -4.97 8.00 6.18
N PHE A 94 -4.78 6.99 7.05
CA PHE A 94 -5.20 5.61 6.76
C PHE A 94 -6.71 5.46 6.45
N PRO A 95 -7.64 6.15 7.16
CA PRO A 95 -9.05 6.14 6.78
C PRO A 95 -9.32 6.69 5.37
N GLU A 96 -8.58 7.70 4.94
CA GLU A 96 -8.71 8.25 3.57
C GLU A 96 -8.23 7.22 2.55
N LEU A 97 -7.10 6.55 2.81
CA LEU A 97 -6.60 5.46 1.96
C LEU A 97 -7.65 4.34 1.82
N LEU A 98 -8.23 3.88 2.92
CA LEU A 98 -9.27 2.86 2.90
C LEU A 98 -10.47 3.26 2.04
N LYS A 99 -10.94 4.51 2.18
CA LYS A 99 -12.05 5.04 1.38
C LYS A 99 -11.72 5.11 -0.10
N THR A 100 -10.46 5.40 -0.44
CA THR A 100 -9.97 5.40 -1.82
C THR A 100 -9.91 4.01 -2.42
N LEU A 101 -9.47 3.01 -1.65
CA LEU A 101 -9.35 1.61 -2.11
C LEU A 101 -10.71 0.91 -2.33
N GLN A 102 -11.80 1.49 -1.84
CA GLN A 102 -13.17 0.97 -1.97
C GLN A 102 -13.89 1.48 -3.23
N GLN A 103 -13.29 2.42 -3.98
CA GLN A 103 -13.86 3.03 -5.18
C GLN A 103 -13.39 2.29 -6.43
#